data_AF-A0A5B1CI52-F1
#
_entry.id   AF-A0A5B1CI52-F1
#
_cell.length_a   1.000
_cell.length_b   1.000
_cell.length_c   1.000
_cell.angle_alpha   90.00
_cell.angle_beta   90.00
_cell.angle_gamma   90.00
#
_symmetry.space_group_name_H-M   'P 1'
#
loop_
_entity.id
_entity.type
_entity.pdbx_description
1 polymer ?
#
loop_
_entity_poly.entity_id
_entity_poly.type
_entity_poly.pdbx_seq_one_letter_code
_entity_poly.pdbx_strand_id
1 'polypeptide(L)'
;MLRPNNPEDQRRRDALRYAICKAWRKQGHRVWSDADIEAAIDAAIAKQDQRNAANNQSNAVQADLIDHGCHAGRTRAAAASSARRSRHRRRDAVECAVAGAGARGMTRHEAADAVGCPVHAVTAAVLELLKAGRLIETSRKRATPSGKLAAVLVSPMAKESQRA
;
A
#
# COMPACT_ATOMS: atom_id res chain seq x y z
N MET A 1 31.60 44.04 1.57
CA MET A 1 31.78 42.92 0.61
C MET A 1 31.01 43.27 -0.66
N LEU A 2 31.72 43.61 -1.74
CA LEU A 2 31.12 43.91 -3.05
C LEU A 2 30.63 42.59 -3.66
N ARG A 3 29.30 42.37 -3.69
CA ARG A 3 28.73 41.25 -4.45
C ARG A 3 28.94 41.53 -5.95
N PRO A 4 29.27 40.51 -6.77
CA PRO A 4 29.41 40.70 -8.20
C PRO A 4 28.09 41.26 -8.79
N ASN A 5 28.21 42.29 -9.63
CA ASN A 5 27.11 42.94 -10.35
C ASN A 5 26.50 41.99 -11.40
N ASN A 6 25.76 40.97 -10.95
CA ASN A 6 24.91 40.21 -11.85
C ASN A 6 23.72 41.11 -12.26
N PRO A 7 23.51 41.40 -13.56
CA PRO A 7 22.40 42.23 -14.00
C PRO A 7 21.03 41.67 -13.61
N GLU A 8 20.90 40.36 -13.41
CA GLU A 8 19.66 39.74 -12.93
C GLU A 8 19.39 40.04 -11.45
N ASP A 9 20.43 40.03 -10.61
CA ASP A 9 20.32 40.36 -9.19
C ASP A 9 19.96 41.83 -8.99
N GLN A 10 20.52 42.72 -9.84
CA GLN A 10 20.16 44.13 -9.81
C GLN A 10 18.68 44.35 -10.16
N ARG A 11 18.19 43.73 -11.25
CA ARG A 11 16.76 43.78 -11.62
C ARG A 11 15.84 43.26 -10.53
N ARG A 12 16.25 42.18 -9.84
CA ARG A 12 15.51 41.60 -8.71
C ARG A 12 15.46 42.57 -7.53
N ARG A 13 16.57 43.20 -7.18
CA ARG A 13 16.62 44.22 -6.11
C ARG A 13 15.75 45.43 -6.45
N ASP A 14 15.81 45.92 -7.69
CA ASP A 14 15.00 47.06 -8.14
C ASP A 14 13.49 46.76 -8.08
N ALA A 15 13.10 45.55 -8.47
CA ALA A 15 11.71 45.09 -8.36
C ALA A 15 11.23 45.01 -6.91
N LEU A 16 12.06 44.48 -6.00
CA LEU A 16 11.77 44.44 -4.56
C LEU A 16 11.70 45.85 -3.97
N ARG A 17 12.62 46.72 -4.36
CA ARG A 17 12.65 48.13 -3.96
C ARG A 17 11.34 48.83 -4.30
N TYR A 18 10.88 48.68 -5.53
CA TYR A 18 9.60 49.22 -5.98
C TYR A 18 8.43 48.65 -5.17
N ALA A 19 8.38 47.34 -4.94
CA ALA A 19 7.30 46.69 -4.19
C ALA A 19 7.25 47.13 -2.71
N ILE A 20 8.39 47.25 -2.05
CA ILE A 20 8.52 47.69 -0.65
C ILE A 20 8.05 49.15 -0.53
N CYS A 21 8.56 50.04 -1.37
CA CYS A 21 8.14 51.45 -1.38
C CYS A 21 6.63 51.59 -1.63
N LYS A 22 6.07 50.78 -2.55
CA LYS A 22 4.63 50.76 -2.82
C LYS A 22 3.81 50.30 -1.60
N ALA A 23 4.25 49.25 -0.90
CA ALA A 23 3.59 48.73 0.29
C ALA A 23 3.65 49.73 1.45
N TRP A 24 4.81 50.36 1.68
CA TRP A 24 4.99 51.35 2.74
C TRP A 24 4.18 52.63 2.51
N ARG A 25 4.05 53.08 1.25
CA ARG A 25 3.13 54.18 0.90
C ARG A 25 1.68 53.85 1.25
N LYS A 26 1.23 52.62 0.97
CA LYS A 26 -0.12 52.17 1.32
C LYS A 26 -0.35 52.14 2.84
N GLN A 27 0.69 51.91 3.63
CA GLN A 27 0.67 51.92 5.09
C GLN A 27 0.81 53.32 5.69
N GLY A 28 0.93 54.37 4.87
CA GLY A 28 1.00 55.76 5.34
C GLY A 28 2.41 56.24 5.71
N HIS A 29 3.45 55.44 5.50
CA HIS A 29 4.83 55.90 5.66
C HIS A 29 5.18 56.89 4.54
N ARG A 30 5.76 58.06 4.88
CA ARG A 30 6.01 59.16 3.93
C ARG A 30 7.49 59.48 3.66
N VAL A 31 8.41 59.07 4.54
CA VAL A 31 9.85 59.33 4.40
C VAL A 31 10.61 58.05 4.73
N TRP A 32 11.60 57.70 3.91
CA TRP A 32 12.47 56.54 4.10
C TRP A 32 13.89 56.92 3.75
N SER A 33 14.87 56.44 4.51
CA SER A 33 16.26 56.52 4.10
C SER A 33 16.58 55.41 3.09
N ASP A 34 17.56 55.64 2.24
CA ASP A 34 18.05 54.58 1.34
C ASP A 34 18.56 53.36 2.12
N ALA A 35 19.11 53.57 3.32
CA ALA A 35 19.56 52.50 4.20
C ALA A 35 18.40 51.62 4.70
N ASP A 36 17.25 52.20 5.04
CA ASP A 36 16.07 51.46 5.49
C ASP A 36 15.48 50.61 4.37
N ILE A 37 15.49 51.16 3.14
CA ILE A 37 15.02 50.46 1.94
C ILE A 37 15.92 49.26 1.64
N GLU A 38 17.24 49.45 1.67
CA GLU A 38 18.21 48.37 1.40
C GLU A 38 18.15 47.28 2.49
N ALA A 39 18.01 47.65 3.76
CA ALA A 39 17.81 46.69 4.85
C ALA A 39 16.53 45.86 4.68
N ALA A 40 15.43 46.47 4.20
CA ALA A 40 14.18 45.78 3.92
C ALA A 40 14.30 44.82 2.72
N ILE A 41 15.05 45.21 1.68
CA ILE A 41 15.35 44.35 0.53
C ILE A 41 16.14 43.12 0.97
N ASP A 42 17.20 43.31 1.76
CA ASP A 42 18.03 42.21 2.25
C ASP A 42 17.23 41.25 3.14
N ALA A 43 16.35 41.77 4.02
CA ALA A 43 15.45 40.96 4.82
C ALA A 43 14.44 40.17 3.96
N ALA A 44 13.93 40.77 2.88
CA ALA A 44 13.02 40.10 1.95
C ALA A 44 13.70 38.95 1.20
N ILE A 45 14.94 39.16 0.74
CA ILE A 45 15.75 38.13 0.07
C ILE A 45 16.03 36.98 1.04
N ALA A 46 16.51 37.27 2.25
CA ALA A 46 16.79 36.25 3.26
C ALA A 46 15.55 35.40 3.60
N LYS A 47 14.38 36.04 3.72
CA LYS A 47 13.11 35.34 3.95
C LYS A 47 12.69 34.46 2.77
N GLN A 48 12.96 34.91 1.54
CA GLN A 48 12.68 34.13 0.34
C GLN A 48 13.63 32.92 0.23
N ASP A 49 14.91 33.09 0.54
CA ASP A 49 15.90 32.02 0.52
C ASP A 49 15.59 30.95 1.59
N GLN A 50 15.17 31.36 2.78
CA GLN A 50 14.68 30.44 3.82
C GLN A 50 13.46 29.63 3.36
N ARG A 51 12.49 30.28 2.69
CA ARG A 51 11.32 29.59 2.12
C ARG A 51 11.71 28.61 1.03
N ASN A 52 12.63 29.00 0.15
CA ASN A 52 13.12 28.14 -0.92
C ASN A 52 13.88 26.92 -0.36
N ALA A 53 14.69 27.12 0.69
CA ALA A 53 15.37 26.03 1.39
C ALA A 53 14.38 25.04 2.02
N ALA A 54 13.34 25.54 2.70
CA ALA A 54 12.29 24.70 3.28
C ALA A 54 11.48 23.93 2.22
N ASN A 55 11.16 24.58 1.09
CA ASN A 55 10.49 23.93 -0.03
C ASN A 55 11.38 22.88 -0.71
N ASN A 56 12.68 23.12 -0.88
CA ASN A 56 13.62 22.15 -1.41
C ASN A 56 13.75 20.92 -0.50
N GLN A 57 13.75 21.11 0.83
CA GLN A 57 13.69 20.00 1.78
C GLN A 57 12.39 19.20 1.64
N SER A 58 11.26 19.87 1.49
CA SER A 58 9.95 19.21 1.33
C SER A 58 9.85 18.43 0.00
N ASN A 59 10.39 18.99 -1.08
CA ASN A 59 10.47 18.33 -2.38
C ASN A 59 11.43 17.13 -2.37
N ALA A 60 12.54 17.20 -1.64
CA ALA A 60 13.44 16.06 -1.46
C ALA A 60 12.73 14.90 -0.73
N VAL A 61 11.92 15.20 0.29
CA VAL A 61 11.10 14.20 1.00
C VAL A 61 10.00 13.63 0.07
N GLN A 62 9.43 14.43 -0.83
CA GLN A 62 8.49 13.92 -1.83
C GLN A 62 9.15 13.08 -2.93
N ALA A 63 10.38 13.38 -3.32
CA ALA A 63 11.14 12.56 -4.26
C ALA A 63 11.46 11.17 -3.68
N ASP A 64 11.74 11.08 -2.37
CA ASP A 64 11.85 9.79 -1.66
C ASP A 64 10.51 9.01 -1.61
N LEU A 65 9.37 9.70 -1.70
CA LEU A 65 8.05 9.06 -1.77
C LEU A 65 7.74 8.48 -3.16
N ILE A 66 8.36 9.00 -4.21
CA ILE A 66 8.32 8.46 -5.58
C ILE A 66 9.56 7.61 -5.80
N ASP A 67 9.77 6.61 -4.94
CA ASP A 67 10.80 5.61 -5.16
C ASP A 67 10.51 4.80 -6.43
N HIS A 68 11.50 4.76 -7.33
CA HIS A 68 11.43 4.23 -8.70
C HIS A 68 11.35 2.69 -8.79
N GLY A 69 10.46 2.07 -8.02
CA GLY A 69 10.08 0.66 -8.19
C GLY A 69 10.94 -0.36 -7.44
N CYS A 70 12.08 0.05 -6.86
CA CYS A 70 12.95 -0.86 -6.10
C CYS A 70 12.36 -1.24 -4.73
N HIS A 71 11.88 -0.29 -3.93
CA HIS A 71 11.18 -0.61 -2.68
C HIS A 71 9.80 -1.20 -2.95
N ALA A 72 9.11 -0.78 -4.02
CA ALA A 72 7.86 -1.44 -4.45
C ALA A 72 8.07 -2.92 -4.81
N GLY A 73 9.22 -3.29 -5.38
CA GLY A 73 9.61 -4.68 -5.63
C GLY A 73 9.81 -5.47 -4.34
N ARG A 74 10.55 -4.90 -3.37
CA ARG A 74 10.80 -5.52 -2.06
C ARG A 74 9.52 -5.72 -1.25
N THR A 75 8.64 -4.72 -1.20
CA THR A 75 7.34 -4.81 -0.52
C THR A 75 6.43 -5.86 -1.18
N ARG A 76 6.39 -5.91 -2.52
CA ARG A 76 5.65 -6.96 -3.26
C ARG A 76 6.19 -8.36 -2.98
N ALA A 77 7.51 -8.54 -2.94
CA ALA A 77 8.15 -9.83 -2.64
C ALA A 77 7.87 -10.28 -1.19
N ALA A 78 7.92 -9.36 -0.22
CA ALA A 78 7.59 -9.63 1.17
C ALA A 78 6.10 -9.99 1.36
N ALA A 79 5.20 -9.26 0.71
CA ALA A 79 3.76 -9.54 0.71
C ALA A 79 3.45 -10.90 0.06
N ALA A 80 4.06 -11.20 -1.09
CA ALA A 80 3.91 -12.50 -1.77
C ALA A 80 4.42 -13.66 -0.92
N SER A 81 5.57 -13.48 -0.25
CA SER A 81 6.15 -14.50 0.64
C SER A 81 5.24 -14.78 1.85
N SER A 82 4.68 -13.72 2.44
CA SER A 82 3.73 -13.84 3.56
C SER A 82 2.42 -14.50 3.13
N ALA A 83 1.91 -14.16 1.95
CA ALA A 83 0.71 -14.78 1.37
C ALA A 83 0.91 -16.27 1.05
N ARG A 84 2.07 -16.67 0.53
CA ARG A 84 2.41 -18.08 0.26
C ARG A 84 2.38 -18.93 1.54
N ARG A 85 2.93 -18.43 2.65
CA ARG A 85 2.88 -19.13 3.96
C ARG A 85 1.44 -19.37 4.41
N SER A 86 0.55 -18.38 4.24
CA SER A 86 -0.87 -18.53 4.55
C SER A 86 -1.58 -19.55 3.66
N ARG A 87 -1.19 -19.65 2.38
CA ARG A 87 -1.77 -20.61 1.43
C ARG A 87 -1.45 -22.06 1.79
N HIS A 88 -0.18 -22.37 2.07
CA HIS A 88 0.22 -23.72 2.46
C HIS A 88 -0.50 -24.16 3.75
N ARG A 89 -0.51 -23.28 4.77
CA ARG A 89 -1.25 -23.54 6.02
C ARG A 89 -2.73 -23.83 5.78
N ARG A 90 -3.39 -23.07 4.90
CA ARG A 90 -4.80 -23.31 4.55
C ARG A 90 -5.01 -24.63 3.83
N ARG A 91 -4.13 -24.99 2.90
CA ARG A 91 -4.20 -26.27 2.19
C ARG A 91 -4.09 -27.43 3.18
N ASP A 92 -3.09 -27.39 4.06
CA ASP A 92 -2.85 -28.46 5.02
C ASP A 92 -4.01 -28.52 6.05
N ALA A 93 -4.54 -27.38 6.49
CA ALA A 93 -5.72 -27.34 7.37
C ALA A 93 -6.98 -27.93 6.74
N VAL A 94 -7.25 -27.63 5.46
CA VAL A 94 -8.36 -28.23 4.70
C VAL A 94 -8.18 -29.74 4.56
N GLU A 95 -6.96 -30.19 4.22
CA GLU A 95 -6.66 -31.62 4.09
C GLU A 95 -6.88 -32.35 5.43
N CYS A 96 -6.36 -31.81 6.54
CA CYS A 96 -6.58 -32.35 7.87
C CYS A 96 -8.07 -32.38 8.27
N ALA A 97 -8.82 -31.32 7.99
CA ALA A 97 -10.25 -31.26 8.31
C ALA A 97 -11.05 -32.34 7.55
N VAL A 98 -10.83 -32.47 6.24
CA VAL A 98 -11.53 -33.47 5.42
C VAL A 98 -11.10 -34.90 5.80
N ALA A 99 -9.82 -35.11 6.10
CA ALA A 99 -9.33 -36.40 6.59
C ALA A 99 -9.96 -36.77 7.95
N GLY A 100 -10.05 -35.82 8.88
CA GLY A 100 -10.67 -36.00 10.20
C GLY A 100 -12.17 -36.31 10.15
N ALA A 101 -12.88 -35.86 9.10
CA ALA A 101 -14.27 -36.23 8.87
C ALA A 101 -14.46 -37.66 8.36
N GLY A 102 -13.39 -38.33 7.93
CA GLY A 102 -13.40 -39.71 7.46
C GLY A 102 -14.39 -39.97 6.32
N ALA A 103 -15.09 -41.11 6.39
CA ALA A 103 -15.97 -41.59 5.32
C ALA A 103 -17.25 -40.74 5.14
N ARG A 104 -17.64 -39.96 6.15
CA ARG A 104 -18.74 -38.98 6.06
C ARG A 104 -18.38 -37.85 5.10
N GLY A 105 -17.09 -37.49 5.03
CA GLY A 105 -16.59 -36.39 4.24
C GLY A 105 -17.18 -35.03 4.63
N MET A 106 -16.76 -34.00 3.89
CA MET A 106 -17.21 -32.62 4.09
C MET A 106 -17.46 -31.94 2.75
N THR A 107 -18.46 -31.08 2.69
CA THR A 107 -18.59 -30.13 1.58
C THR A 107 -17.53 -29.03 1.70
N ARG A 108 -17.32 -28.28 0.61
CA ARG A 108 -16.43 -27.09 0.63
C ARG A 108 -16.87 -26.04 1.66
N HIS A 109 -18.17 -25.91 1.93
CA HIS A 109 -18.67 -24.98 2.94
C HIS A 109 -18.29 -25.45 4.34
N GLU A 110 -18.59 -26.71 4.68
CA GLU A 110 -18.25 -27.28 5.98
C GLU A 110 -16.73 -27.27 6.22
N ALA A 111 -15.92 -27.50 5.18
CA ALA A 111 -14.46 -27.39 5.28
C ALA A 111 -13.99 -25.94 5.54
N ALA A 112 -14.66 -24.95 4.95
CA ALA A 112 -14.36 -23.54 5.20
C ALA A 112 -14.70 -23.15 6.64
N ASP A 113 -15.85 -23.61 7.14
CA ASP A 113 -16.30 -23.40 8.52
C ASP A 113 -15.33 -24.05 9.52
N ALA A 114 -14.89 -25.29 9.26
CA ALA A 114 -13.93 -25.99 10.12
C ALA A 114 -12.55 -25.32 10.16
N VAL A 115 -12.13 -24.69 9.08
CA VAL A 115 -10.86 -23.93 9.02
C VAL A 115 -11.02 -22.50 9.55
N GLY A 116 -12.25 -22.03 9.77
CA GLY A 116 -12.54 -20.68 10.26
C GLY A 116 -12.28 -19.59 9.23
N CYS A 117 -12.57 -19.84 7.95
CA CYS A 117 -12.37 -18.85 6.90
C CYS A 117 -13.48 -18.86 5.84
N PRO A 118 -13.61 -17.80 5.03
CA PRO A 118 -14.63 -17.74 3.99
C PRO A 118 -14.46 -18.84 2.92
N VAL A 119 -15.57 -19.33 2.36
CA VAL A 119 -15.57 -20.42 1.36
C VAL A 119 -14.67 -20.12 0.16
N HIS A 120 -14.66 -18.89 -0.34
CA HIS A 120 -13.81 -18.50 -1.47
C HIS A 120 -12.30 -18.61 -1.14
N ALA A 121 -11.92 -18.50 0.13
CA ALA A 121 -10.54 -18.60 0.58
C ALA A 121 -10.02 -20.06 0.60
N VAL A 122 -10.91 -21.05 0.68
CA VAL A 122 -10.56 -22.49 0.60
C VAL A 122 -10.69 -23.08 -0.79
N THR A 123 -11.45 -22.47 -1.70
CA THR A 123 -11.69 -23.01 -3.06
C THR A 123 -10.37 -23.32 -3.79
N ALA A 124 -9.42 -22.38 -3.77
CA ALA A 124 -8.12 -22.58 -4.43
C ALA A 124 -7.33 -23.76 -3.82
N ALA A 125 -7.36 -23.90 -2.48
CA ALA A 125 -6.68 -24.99 -1.79
C ALA A 125 -7.33 -26.36 -2.08
N VAL A 126 -8.66 -26.42 -2.10
CA VAL A 126 -9.43 -27.63 -2.44
C VAL A 126 -9.11 -28.08 -3.87
N LEU A 127 -9.11 -27.16 -4.85
CA LEU A 127 -8.78 -27.50 -6.24
C LEU A 127 -7.36 -28.02 -6.39
N GLU A 128 -6.39 -27.46 -5.66
CA GLU A 128 -5.02 -27.99 -5.65
C GLU A 128 -4.95 -29.39 -5.06
N LEU A 129 -5.67 -29.66 -3.97
CA LEU A 129 -5.71 -30.99 -3.35
C LEU A 129 -6.40 -32.03 -4.23
N LEU A 130 -7.48 -31.65 -4.92
CA LEU A 130 -8.16 -32.50 -5.91
C LEU A 130 -7.22 -32.82 -7.09
N LYS A 131 -6.53 -31.81 -7.63
CA LYS A 131 -5.55 -32.00 -8.71
C LYS A 131 -4.37 -32.89 -8.27
N ALA A 132 -3.96 -32.78 -7.02
CA ALA A 132 -2.93 -33.63 -6.44
C ALA A 132 -3.41 -35.04 -6.06
N GLY A 133 -4.70 -35.36 -6.25
CA GLY A 133 -5.30 -36.64 -5.87
C GLY A 133 -5.39 -36.87 -4.35
N ARG A 134 -5.17 -35.83 -3.54
CA ARG A 134 -5.24 -35.89 -2.06
C ARG A 134 -6.65 -35.78 -1.52
N LEU A 135 -7.58 -35.26 -2.33
CA LEU A 135 -9.01 -35.28 -2.07
C LEU A 135 -9.73 -35.88 -3.27
N ILE A 136 -10.92 -36.41 -3.03
CA ILE A 136 -11.81 -36.94 -4.06
C ILE A 136 -13.19 -36.30 -3.89
N GLU A 137 -13.73 -35.77 -4.99
CA GLU A 137 -15.15 -35.41 -5.05
C GLU A 137 -16.00 -36.66 -5.25
N THR A 138 -16.96 -36.85 -4.36
CA THR A 138 -17.92 -37.97 -4.45
C THR A 138 -19.17 -37.55 -5.21
N SER A 139 -19.95 -38.53 -5.67
CA SER A 139 -21.28 -38.29 -6.25
C SER A 139 -22.31 -37.81 -5.21
N ARG A 140 -22.02 -38.01 -3.91
CA ARG A 140 -22.88 -37.56 -2.82
C ARG A 140 -22.90 -36.04 -2.77
N LYS A 141 -24.09 -35.48 -2.63
CA LYS A 141 -24.30 -34.04 -2.46
C LYS A 141 -24.98 -33.75 -1.13
N ARG A 142 -24.65 -32.62 -0.52
CA ARG A 142 -25.26 -32.14 0.72
C ARG A 142 -25.68 -30.68 0.55
N ALA A 143 -26.80 -30.30 1.16
CA ALA A 143 -27.29 -28.93 1.12
C ALA A 143 -26.33 -27.99 1.85
N THR A 144 -26.03 -26.84 1.24
CA THR A 144 -25.28 -25.75 1.84
C THR A 144 -26.22 -24.79 2.58
N PRO A 145 -25.72 -23.85 3.41
CA PRO A 145 -26.57 -22.86 4.07
C PRO A 145 -27.47 -22.04 3.13
N SER A 146 -27.05 -21.86 1.88
CA SER A 146 -27.83 -21.22 0.81
C SER A 146 -28.91 -22.12 0.18
N GLY A 147 -29.11 -23.35 0.68
CA GLY A 147 -30.07 -24.32 0.15
C GLY A 147 -29.62 -25.05 -1.13
N LYS A 148 -28.49 -24.67 -1.73
CA LYS A 148 -27.93 -25.33 -2.92
C LYS A 148 -27.23 -26.63 -2.56
N LEU A 149 -27.13 -27.56 -3.50
CA LEU A 149 -26.40 -28.82 -3.30
C LEU A 149 -24.93 -28.68 -3.66
N ALA A 150 -24.03 -29.09 -2.76
CA ALA A 150 -22.59 -29.15 -2.99
C ALA A 150 -22.07 -30.59 -2.89
N ALA A 151 -21.06 -30.91 -3.70
CA ALA A 151 -20.39 -32.21 -3.67
C ALA A 151 -19.64 -32.41 -2.35
N VAL A 152 -19.67 -33.64 -1.83
CA VAL A 152 -18.93 -34.05 -0.62
C VAL A 152 -17.52 -34.50 -1.01
N LEU A 153 -16.54 -33.90 -0.36
CA LEU A 153 -15.12 -34.23 -0.45
C LEU A 153 -14.77 -35.31 0.57
N VAL A 154 -13.95 -36.28 0.15
CA VAL A 154 -13.38 -37.30 1.03
C VAL A 154 -11.89 -37.43 0.77
N SER A 155 -11.14 -37.86 1.80
CA SER A 155 -9.77 -38.32 1.61
C SER A 155 -9.77 -39.70 0.90
N PRO A 156 -8.83 -39.98 -0.01
CA PRO A 156 -8.68 -41.28 -0.66
C PRO A 156 -8.66 -42.45 0.33
N MET A 157 -7.97 -42.29 1.46
CA MET A 157 -7.88 -43.34 2.49
C MET A 157 -9.24 -43.70 3.10
N ALA A 158 -10.16 -42.73 3.19
CA ALA A 158 -11.50 -42.97 3.72
C ALA A 158 -12.44 -43.66 2.71
N LYS A 159 -12.08 -43.66 1.42
CA LYS A 159 -12.87 -44.31 0.35
C LYS A 159 -12.67 -45.82 0.35
N GLU A 160 -11.48 -46.29 0.72
CA GLU A 160 -11.16 -47.73 0.77
C GLU A 160 -11.98 -48.46 1.84
N SER A 161 -12.24 -47.81 2.98
CA SER A 161 -13.07 -48.36 4.06
C SER A 161 -14.56 -48.52 3.71
N GLN A 162 -15.03 -48.00 2.56
CA GLN A 162 -16.42 -48.19 2.09
C GLN A 162 -16.56 -49.27 1.01
N ARG A 163 -15.44 -49.84 0.53
CA ARG A 163 -15.43 -50.91 -0.49
C ARG A 163 -15.07 -52.28 0.08
N ALA A 164 -14.57 -52.34 1.30
CA ALA A 164 -14.41 -53.57 2.09
C ALA A 164 -15.70 -53.85 2.87
#